data_AF-A0A840AAP1-F1
#
_entry.id   AF-A0A840AAP1-F1
#
_cell.length_a   1.000
_cell.length_b   1.000
_cell.length_c   1.000
_cell.angle_alpha   90.00
_cell.angle_beta   90.00
_cell.angle_gamma   90.00
#
_symmetry.space_group_name_H-M   'P 1'
#
loop_
_entity.id
_entity.type
_entity.pdbx_description
1 polymer ?
#
loop_
_entity_poly.entity_id
_entity_poly.type
_entity_poly.pdbx_seq_one_letter_code
_entity_poly.pdbx_strand_id
1 'polypeptide(L)'
;MRFLLRAADAHDALSRFLAQGVKWLALGVVLVQFIVVVLRYAYGSSFVWMQESVIYIHATLFMLVMGYTWMVDQHVRVDVFYAGWSVRRQAAVDLVCVIVAALPFCALVVWASWDYAARSWMQNEGPMALGGVPFVPALKSLIPAMGILLGLQAVSIGIRCVAVLTGVATNHFPHRQRQGEA
;
A
#
# COMPACT_ATOMS: atom_id res chain seq x y z
N MET A 1 -6.16 -21.34 -15.81
CA MET A 1 -5.68 -19.99 -16.17
C MET A 1 -6.77 -18.92 -16.17
N ARG A 2 -7.86 -19.06 -16.94
CA ARG A 2 -8.95 -18.05 -16.99
C ARG A 2 -9.55 -17.69 -15.62
N PHE A 3 -9.76 -18.68 -14.75
CA PHE A 3 -10.24 -18.45 -13.38
C PHE A 3 -9.26 -17.63 -12.53
N LEU A 4 -7.95 -17.95 -12.60
CA LEU A 4 -6.90 -17.24 -11.85
C LEU A 4 -6.78 -15.78 -12.30
N LEU A 5 -6.87 -15.52 -13.60
CA LEU A 5 -6.88 -14.15 -14.13
C LEU A 5 -8.10 -13.37 -13.69
N ARG A 6 -9.29 -13.99 -13.63
CA ARG A 6 -10.49 -13.34 -13.07
C ARG A 6 -10.33 -13.00 -11.59
N ALA A 7 -9.69 -13.87 -10.81
CA ALA A 7 -9.40 -13.59 -9.41
C ALA A 7 -8.42 -12.41 -9.26
N ALA A 8 -7.39 -12.35 -10.11
CA ALA A 8 -6.47 -11.22 -10.19
C ALA A 8 -7.19 -9.91 -10.58
N ASP A 9 -8.07 -9.94 -11.58
CA ASP A 9 -8.86 -8.77 -12.00
C ASP A 9 -9.81 -8.28 -10.90
N ALA A 10 -10.41 -9.19 -10.12
CA ALA A 10 -11.25 -8.84 -8.98
C ALA A 10 -10.45 -8.17 -7.86
N HIS A 11 -9.24 -8.67 -7.57
CA HIS A 11 -8.34 -8.04 -6.62
C HIS A 11 -7.93 -6.64 -7.08
N ASP A 12 -7.54 -6.49 -8.34
CA ASP A 12 -7.16 -5.19 -8.92
C ASP A 12 -8.34 -4.20 -8.91
N ALA A 13 -9.59 -4.66 -8.99
CA ALA A 13 -10.77 -3.82 -8.80
C ALA A 13 -10.92 -3.34 -7.35
N LEU A 14 -10.68 -4.20 -6.37
CA LEU A 14 -10.67 -3.83 -4.95
C LEU A 14 -9.58 -2.79 -4.66
N SER A 15 -8.35 -3.01 -5.14
CA SER A 15 -7.24 -2.07 -4.95
C SER A 15 -7.53 -0.71 -5.59
N ARG A 16 -8.16 -0.67 -6.77
CA ARG A 16 -8.62 0.58 -7.40
C ARG A 16 -9.68 1.30 -6.58
N PHE A 17 -10.67 0.56 -6.08
CA PHE A 17 -11.73 1.12 -5.24
C PHE A 17 -11.15 1.78 -3.97
N LEU A 18 -10.27 1.05 -3.27
CA LEU A 18 -9.58 1.57 -2.08
C LEU A 18 -8.76 2.83 -2.42
N ALA A 19 -7.98 2.80 -3.50
CA ALA A 19 -7.17 3.95 -3.90
C ALA A 19 -8.02 5.19 -4.24
N GLN A 20 -9.17 5.00 -4.91
CA GLN A 20 -10.07 6.11 -5.26
C GLN A 20 -10.69 6.78 -4.03
N GLY A 21 -10.95 6.02 -2.96
CA GLY A 21 -11.41 6.57 -1.69
C GLY A 21 -10.29 7.22 -0.90
N VAL A 22 -9.17 6.52 -0.76
CA VAL A 22 -8.06 6.91 0.13
C VAL A 22 -7.24 8.08 -0.42
N LYS A 23 -7.20 8.32 -1.74
CA LYS A 23 -6.44 9.45 -2.33
C LYS A 23 -6.79 10.82 -1.74
N TRP A 24 -8.02 11.02 -1.29
CA TRP A 24 -8.45 12.28 -0.67
C TRP A 24 -7.78 12.52 0.69
N LEU A 25 -7.26 11.48 1.33
CA LEU A 25 -6.47 11.62 2.56
C LEU A 25 -5.17 12.39 2.30
N ALA A 26 -4.61 12.38 1.09
CA ALA A 26 -3.45 13.21 0.75
C ALA A 26 -3.77 14.71 0.91
N LEU A 27 -4.92 15.15 0.41
CA LEU A 27 -5.41 16.51 0.65
C LEU A 27 -5.66 16.75 2.14
N GLY A 28 -6.22 15.75 2.84
CA GLY A 28 -6.43 15.79 4.29
C GLY A 28 -5.13 16.05 5.07
N VAL A 29 -4.05 15.33 4.77
CA VAL A 29 -2.72 15.54 5.39
C VAL A 29 -2.26 16.98 5.18
N VAL A 30 -2.33 17.48 3.95
CA VAL A 30 -1.88 18.85 3.63
C VAL A 30 -2.69 19.90 4.39
N LEU A 31 -4.02 19.77 4.40
CA LEU A 31 -4.91 20.72 5.07
C LEU A 31 -4.70 20.73 6.58
N VAL A 32 -4.65 19.55 7.22
CA VAL A 32 -4.42 19.44 8.66
C VAL A 32 -3.03 19.97 9.02
N GLN A 33 -2.00 19.59 8.27
CA GLN A 33 -0.63 20.07 8.51
C GLN A 33 -0.54 21.58 8.35
N PHE A 34 -1.19 22.15 7.33
CA PHE A 34 -1.25 23.60 7.13
C PHE A 34 -1.92 24.31 8.31
N ILE A 35 -3.07 23.80 8.77
CA ILE A 35 -3.78 24.34 9.95
C ILE A 35 -2.89 24.27 11.20
N VAL A 36 -2.18 23.16 11.42
CA VAL A 36 -1.24 23.00 12.55
C VAL A 36 -0.15 24.07 12.51
N VAL A 37 0.44 24.33 11.33
CA VAL A 37 1.47 25.37 11.15
C VAL A 37 0.88 26.76 11.41
N VAL A 38 -0.29 27.08 10.85
CA VAL A 38 -0.95 28.38 11.06
C VAL A 38 -1.27 28.61 12.53
N LEU A 39 -1.89 27.64 13.21
CA LEU A 39 -2.21 27.76 14.64
C LEU A 39 -0.97 27.94 15.50
N ARG A 40 0.10 27.20 15.19
CA ARG A 40 1.36 27.26 15.94
C ARG A 40 2.06 28.61 15.76
N TYR A 41 2.21 29.07 14.52
CA TYR A 41 3.07 30.23 14.24
C TYR A 41 2.32 31.56 14.21
N ALA A 42 1.05 31.59 13.76
CA ALA A 42 0.27 32.82 13.74
C ALA A 42 -0.47 33.08 15.06
N TYR A 43 -0.90 32.02 15.75
CA TYR A 43 -1.71 32.12 16.97
C TYR A 43 -1.02 31.63 18.24
N GLY A 44 0.20 31.10 18.15
CA GLY A 44 0.93 30.57 19.32
C GLY A 44 0.25 29.37 20.00
N SER A 45 -0.68 28.69 19.32
CA SER A 45 -1.51 27.62 19.88
C SER A 45 -1.18 26.26 19.25
N SER A 46 -1.31 25.18 20.02
CA SER A 46 -0.90 23.85 19.58
C SER A 46 -1.77 22.77 20.20
N PHE A 47 -2.34 21.92 19.36
CA PHE A 47 -3.23 20.83 19.77
C PHE A 47 -2.59 19.48 19.44
N VAL A 48 -2.43 18.63 20.45
CA VAL A 48 -1.76 17.32 20.33
C VAL A 48 -2.55 16.40 19.40
N TRP A 49 -3.88 16.31 19.57
CA TRP A 49 -4.73 15.49 18.70
C TRP A 49 -4.63 15.86 17.21
N MET A 50 -4.44 17.14 16.86
CA MET A 50 -4.25 17.53 15.45
C MET A 50 -2.92 17.00 14.92
N GLN A 51 -1.85 17.13 15.69
CA GLN A 51 -0.53 16.64 15.31
C GLN A 51 -0.53 15.12 15.15
N GLU A 52 -1.16 14.40 16.08
CA GLU A 52 -1.33 12.96 15.94
C GLU A 52 -2.19 12.61 14.73
N SER A 53 -3.30 13.32 14.47
CA SER A 53 -4.17 13.03 13.33
C SER A 53 -3.44 13.03 11.99
N VAL A 54 -2.40 13.85 11.83
CA VAL A 54 -1.52 13.82 10.64
C VAL A 54 -0.89 12.44 10.46
N ILE A 55 -0.39 11.82 11.55
CA ILE A 55 0.18 10.47 11.53
C ILE A 55 -0.89 9.45 11.15
N TYR A 56 -2.10 9.55 11.70
CA TYR A 56 -3.20 8.62 11.40
C TYR A 56 -3.60 8.68 9.92
N ILE A 57 -3.83 9.88 9.40
CA ILE A 57 -4.24 10.09 8.01
C ILE A 57 -3.13 9.63 7.07
N HIS A 58 -1.88 9.99 7.37
CA HIS A 58 -0.72 9.61 6.57
C HIS A 58 -0.49 8.09 6.57
N ALA A 59 -0.50 7.44 7.73
CA ALA A 59 -0.35 5.99 7.83
C ALA A 59 -1.46 5.27 7.05
N THR A 60 -2.72 5.71 7.20
CA THR A 60 -3.86 5.15 6.46
C THR A 60 -3.68 5.29 4.95
N LEU A 61 -3.25 6.47 4.50
CA LEU A 61 -2.98 6.75 3.09
C LEU A 61 -1.94 5.77 2.52
N PHE A 62 -0.78 5.66 3.15
CA PHE A 62 0.32 4.85 2.61
C PHE A 62 0.06 3.35 2.74
N MET A 63 -0.46 2.89 3.88
CA MET A 63 -0.65 1.47 4.16
C MET A 63 -1.75 0.84 3.28
N LEU A 64 -2.79 1.58 2.93
CA LEU A 64 -3.88 1.07 2.10
C LEU A 64 -3.63 1.22 0.59
N VAL A 65 -2.82 2.20 0.15
CA VAL A 65 -2.57 2.48 -1.28
C VAL A 65 -1.37 1.71 -1.83
N MET A 66 -0.47 1.18 -1.00
CA MET A 66 0.77 0.54 -1.45
C MET A 66 0.57 -0.56 -2.51
N GLY A 67 -0.46 -1.40 -2.35
CA GLY A 67 -0.81 -2.42 -3.35
C GLY A 67 -1.25 -1.82 -4.69
N TYR A 68 -2.05 -0.75 -4.68
CA TYR A 68 -2.46 -0.06 -5.89
C TYR A 68 -1.26 0.52 -6.65
N THR A 69 -0.30 1.15 -5.94
CA THR A 69 0.92 1.69 -6.56
C THR A 69 1.72 0.62 -7.28
N TRP A 70 1.78 -0.61 -6.75
CA TRP A 70 2.42 -1.73 -7.42
C TRP A 70 1.60 -2.26 -8.60
N MET A 71 0.28 -2.30 -8.49
CA MET A 71 -0.63 -2.70 -9.60
C MET A 71 -0.42 -1.83 -10.86
N VAL A 72 -0.21 -0.52 -10.69
CA VAL A 72 0.06 0.42 -11.82
C VAL A 72 1.54 0.53 -12.18
N ASP A 73 2.39 -0.33 -11.62
CA ASP A 73 3.84 -0.35 -11.83
C ASP A 73 4.52 0.99 -11.55
N GLN A 74 4.03 1.71 -10.53
CA GLN A 74 4.63 2.93 -9.99
C GLN A 74 5.34 2.68 -8.64
N HIS A 75 5.46 1.41 -8.24
CA HIS A 75 6.29 1.04 -7.11
C HIS A 75 7.76 1.19 -7.49
N VAL A 76 8.59 1.69 -6.58
CA VAL A 76 10.00 1.98 -6.87
C VAL A 76 10.70 0.70 -7.34
N ARG A 77 11.05 0.67 -8.62
CA ARG A 77 11.76 -0.41 -9.30
C ARG A 77 12.99 0.17 -9.98
N VAL A 78 14.05 -0.63 -10.06
CA VAL A 78 15.30 -0.17 -10.68
C VAL A 78 15.21 -0.42 -12.19
N ASP A 79 14.59 0.52 -12.91
CA ASP A 79 14.25 0.38 -14.33
C ASP A 79 15.44 0.29 -15.29
N VAL A 80 16.62 0.76 -14.89
CA VAL A 80 17.83 0.71 -15.74
C VAL A 80 18.22 -0.72 -16.11
N PHE A 81 17.94 -1.70 -15.25
CA PHE A 81 18.22 -3.11 -15.55
C PHE A 81 17.20 -3.73 -16.52
N TYR A 82 15.99 -3.20 -16.58
CA TYR A 82 14.91 -3.71 -17.42
C TYR A 82 14.97 -3.16 -18.85
N ALA A 83 15.75 -2.10 -19.08
CA ALA A 83 15.93 -1.48 -20.38
C ALA A 83 16.45 -2.51 -21.41
N GLY A 84 15.70 -2.72 -22.49
CA GLY A 84 16.04 -3.66 -23.56
C GLY A 84 15.74 -5.14 -23.29
N TRP A 85 15.14 -5.48 -22.14
CA TRP A 85 14.70 -6.86 -21.88
C TRP A 85 13.40 -7.20 -22.60
N SER A 86 13.27 -8.44 -23.05
CA SER A 86 12.00 -8.95 -23.57
C SER A 86 10.97 -9.10 -22.45
N VAL A 87 9.69 -8.96 -22.77
CA VAL A 87 8.59 -9.02 -21.78
C VAL A 87 8.60 -10.35 -21.00
N ARG A 88 9.00 -11.45 -21.64
CA ARG A 88 9.17 -12.75 -20.97
C ARG A 88 10.29 -12.76 -19.93
N ARG A 89 11.43 -12.11 -20.22
CA ARG A 89 12.54 -12.00 -19.26
C ARG A 89 12.16 -11.13 -18.07
N GLN A 90 11.45 -10.03 -18.33
CA GLN A 90 10.91 -9.18 -17.27
C GLN A 90 9.93 -9.96 -16.38
N ALA A 91 8.97 -10.68 -16.98
CA ALA A 91 8.01 -11.51 -16.24
C ALA A 91 8.66 -12.64 -15.43
N ALA A 92 9.73 -13.25 -15.94
CA ALA A 92 10.48 -14.27 -15.20
C ALA A 92 11.14 -13.71 -13.94
N VAL A 93 11.82 -12.57 -14.06
CA VAL A 93 12.49 -11.92 -12.93
C VAL A 93 11.46 -11.40 -11.92
N ASP A 94 10.40 -10.75 -12.39
CA ASP A 94 9.33 -10.24 -11.52
C ASP A 94 8.64 -11.38 -10.77
N LEU A 95 8.44 -12.54 -11.41
CA LEU A 95 7.90 -13.73 -10.74
C LEU A 95 8.83 -14.24 -9.62
N VAL A 96 10.14 -14.29 -9.88
CA VAL A 96 11.13 -14.67 -8.85
C VAL A 96 11.11 -13.67 -7.70
N CYS A 97 11.09 -12.37 -7.98
CA CYS A 97 10.98 -11.33 -6.95
C CYS A 97 9.69 -11.44 -6.13
N VAL A 98 8.55 -11.75 -6.76
CA VAL A 98 7.28 -11.99 -6.07
C VAL A 98 7.41 -13.17 -5.09
N ILE A 99 7.96 -14.29 -5.55
CA ILE A 99 8.02 -15.53 -4.77
C ILE A 99 9.09 -15.47 -3.66
N VAL A 100 10.26 -14.92 -3.96
CA VAL A 100 11.43 -14.98 -3.06
C VAL A 100 11.51 -13.77 -2.14
N ALA A 101 11.01 -12.61 -2.55
CA ALA A 101 11.10 -11.38 -1.75
C ALA A 101 9.73 -10.91 -1.29
N ALA A 102 8.79 -10.64 -2.21
CA ALA A 102 7.56 -9.94 -1.86
C ALA A 102 6.62 -10.75 -0.96
N LEU A 103 6.32 -12.01 -1.33
CA LEU A 103 5.44 -12.87 -0.52
C LEU A 103 6.04 -13.20 0.85
N PRO A 104 7.33 -13.60 0.97
CA PRO A 104 7.96 -13.81 2.26
C PRO A 104 7.98 -12.54 3.12
N PHE A 105 8.25 -11.38 2.53
CA PHE A 105 8.18 -10.10 3.24
C PHE A 105 6.76 -9.81 3.75
N CYS A 106 5.74 -9.94 2.91
CA CYS A 106 4.35 -9.71 3.31
C CYS A 106 3.93 -10.67 4.42
N ALA A 107 4.29 -11.96 4.31
CA ALA A 107 4.01 -12.96 5.34
C ALA A 107 4.71 -12.62 6.66
N LEU A 108 5.99 -12.21 6.61
CA LEU A 108 6.74 -11.79 7.78
C LEU A 108 6.11 -10.57 8.45
N VAL A 109 5.71 -9.56 7.67
CA VAL A 109 5.04 -8.36 8.18
C VAL A 109 3.74 -8.74 8.89
N VAL A 110 2.90 -9.56 8.27
CA VAL A 110 1.63 -10.00 8.89
C VAL A 110 1.92 -10.77 10.17
N TRP A 111 2.82 -11.76 10.13
CA TRP A 111 3.17 -12.57 11.29
C TRP A 111 3.72 -11.74 12.45
N ALA A 112 4.68 -10.84 12.18
CA ALA A 112 5.32 -10.03 13.21
C ALA A 112 4.40 -8.94 13.79
N SER A 113 3.48 -8.41 12.97
CA SER A 113 2.58 -7.32 13.40
C SER A 113 1.23 -7.79 13.95
N TRP A 114 0.86 -9.07 13.74
CA TRP A 114 -0.45 -9.58 14.16
C TRP A 114 -0.67 -9.46 15.67
N ASP A 115 0.22 -10.05 16.46
CA ASP A 115 0.13 -10.01 17.92
C ASP A 115 0.31 -8.58 18.44
N TYR A 116 1.13 -7.77 17.78
CA TYR A 116 1.32 -6.36 18.11
C TYR A 116 0.01 -5.56 17.99
N ALA A 117 -0.72 -5.74 16.89
CA ALA A 117 -2.02 -5.10 16.70
C ALA A 117 -3.09 -5.71 17.63
N ALA A 118 -3.17 -7.04 17.74
CA ALA A 118 -4.16 -7.72 18.56
C ALA A 118 -4.07 -7.32 20.04
N ARG A 119 -2.86 -7.26 20.60
CA ARG A 119 -2.64 -6.82 21.98
C ARG A 119 -3.07 -5.37 22.21
N SER A 120 -2.93 -4.50 21.20
CA SER A 120 -3.37 -3.11 21.31
C SER A 120 -4.89 -3.01 21.48
N TRP A 121 -5.65 -3.80 20.71
CA TRP A 121 -7.10 -3.91 20.86
C TRP A 121 -7.51 -4.49 22.21
N MET A 122 -6.86 -5.57 22.65
CA MET A 122 -7.17 -6.19 23.94
C MET A 122 -6.97 -5.24 25.13
N GLN A 123 -5.99 -4.33 25.03
CA GLN A 123 -5.66 -3.38 26.09
C GLN A 123 -6.43 -2.06 25.96
N ASN A 124 -7.23 -1.87 24.90
CA ASN A 124 -7.81 -0.56 24.54
C ASN A 124 -6.77 0.56 24.65
N GLU A 125 -5.65 0.39 23.94
CA GLU A 125 -4.51 1.29 24.05
C GLU A 125 -4.90 2.76 23.82
N GLY A 126 -4.56 3.60 24.80
CA GLY A 126 -4.86 5.03 24.78
C GLY A 126 -4.01 5.83 23.79
N PRO A 127 -4.16 7.16 23.79
CA PRO A 127 -3.38 8.06 22.93
C PRO A 127 -1.86 7.95 23.11
N MET A 128 -1.09 8.27 22.06
CA MET A 128 0.38 8.27 22.12
C MET A 128 0.91 9.40 23.02
N ALA A 129 0.21 10.53 23.07
CA ALA A 129 0.49 11.63 23.97
C ALA A 129 -0.79 12.11 24.69
N LEU A 130 -0.60 12.79 25.83
CA LEU A 130 -1.71 13.40 26.58
C LEU A 130 -2.49 14.38 25.69
N GLY A 131 -3.80 14.17 25.59
CA GLY A 131 -4.67 14.95 24.70
C GLY A 131 -4.59 14.56 23.22
N GLY A 132 -4.02 13.39 22.92
CA GLY A 132 -3.96 12.79 21.59
C GLY A 132 -5.23 12.03 21.18
N VAL A 133 -5.15 11.34 20.05
CA VAL A 133 -6.26 10.57 19.46
C VAL A 133 -6.35 9.19 20.12
N PRO A 134 -7.48 8.83 20.76
CA PRO A 134 -7.62 7.55 21.47
C PRO A 134 -7.98 6.40 20.51
N PHE A 135 -7.19 6.21 19.44
CA PHE A 135 -7.49 5.22 18.40
C PHE A 135 -6.26 4.46 17.92
N VAL A 136 -5.23 4.35 18.77
CA VAL A 136 -3.97 3.63 18.51
C VAL A 136 -4.18 2.19 18.02
N PRO A 137 -5.15 1.40 18.54
CA PRO A 137 -5.37 0.04 18.05
C PRO A 137 -5.66 -0.03 16.54
N ALA A 138 -6.44 0.92 16.03
CA ALA A 138 -6.73 0.98 14.59
C ALA A 138 -5.50 1.40 13.77
N LEU A 139 -4.68 2.32 14.28
CA LEU A 139 -3.41 2.70 13.65
C LEU A 139 -2.49 1.50 13.50
N LYS A 140 -2.35 0.69 14.55
CA LYS A 140 -1.49 -0.52 14.53
C LYS A 140 -2.05 -1.61 13.61
N SER A 141 -3.38 -1.75 13.51
CA SER A 141 -4.03 -2.68 12.58
C SER A 141 -3.77 -2.37 11.10
N LEU A 142 -3.35 -1.15 10.76
CA LEU A 142 -2.98 -0.83 9.38
C LEU A 142 -1.72 -1.61 8.92
N ILE A 143 -0.83 -2.00 9.85
CA ILE A 143 0.39 -2.74 9.53
C ILE A 143 0.08 -4.15 8.95
N PRO A 144 -0.68 -5.03 9.64
CA PRO A 144 -1.06 -6.31 9.06
C PRO A 144 -1.99 -6.13 7.85
N ALA A 145 -2.86 -5.11 7.84
CA ALA A 145 -3.71 -4.82 6.68
C ALA A 145 -2.88 -4.51 5.42
N MET A 146 -1.84 -3.69 5.55
CA MET A 146 -0.88 -3.42 4.47
C MET A 146 -0.23 -4.71 3.98
N GLY A 147 0.29 -5.56 4.89
CA GLY A 147 0.92 -6.82 4.51
C GLY A 147 -0.01 -7.76 3.75
N ILE A 148 -1.28 -7.84 4.17
CA ILE A 148 -2.31 -8.64 3.49
C ILE A 148 -2.62 -8.07 2.11
N LEU A 149 -2.94 -6.78 2.01
CA LEU A 149 -3.31 -6.13 0.75
C LEU A 149 -2.16 -6.17 -0.27
N LEU A 150 -0.93 -5.92 0.19
CA LEU A 150 0.27 -5.99 -0.64
C LEU A 150 0.56 -7.44 -1.07
N GLY A 151 0.40 -8.41 -0.17
CA GLY A 151 0.57 -9.83 -0.47
C GLY A 151 -0.44 -10.33 -1.51
N LEU A 152 -1.70 -9.93 -1.40
CA LEU A 152 -2.71 -10.23 -2.41
C LEU A 152 -2.38 -9.59 -3.76
N GLN A 153 -1.86 -8.35 -3.78
CA GLN A 153 -1.36 -7.74 -5.02
C GLN A 153 -0.17 -8.49 -5.59
N ALA A 154 0.76 -8.96 -4.76
CA ALA A 154 1.89 -9.78 -5.17
C ALA A 154 1.43 -11.06 -5.88
N VAL A 155 0.41 -11.73 -5.33
CA VAL A 155 -0.22 -12.92 -5.96
C VAL A 155 -0.85 -12.55 -7.31
N SER A 156 -1.59 -11.44 -7.39
CA SER A 156 -2.19 -10.96 -8.66
C SER A 156 -1.11 -10.79 -9.74
N ILE A 157 0.00 -10.11 -9.41
CA ILE A 157 1.13 -9.90 -10.32
C ILE A 157 1.81 -11.23 -10.68
N GLY A 158 2.04 -12.12 -9.70
CA GLY A 158 2.62 -13.44 -9.92
C GLY A 158 1.81 -14.29 -10.90
N ILE A 159 0.48 -14.30 -10.76
CA ILE A 159 -0.43 -14.98 -11.71
C ILE A 159 -0.24 -14.42 -13.12
N ARG A 160 -0.15 -13.10 -13.27
CA ARG A 160 0.03 -12.44 -14.57
C ARG A 160 1.42 -12.74 -15.17
N CYS A 161 2.47 -12.79 -14.36
CA CYS A 161 3.80 -13.22 -14.82
C CYS A 161 3.76 -14.65 -15.38
N VAL A 162 3.11 -15.59 -14.67
CA VAL A 162 2.93 -16.96 -15.16
C VAL A 162 2.12 -17.00 -16.46
N ALA A 163 1.09 -16.16 -16.59
CA ALA A 163 0.32 -16.04 -17.84
C ALA A 163 1.17 -15.57 -19.02
N VAL A 164 2.13 -14.66 -18.81
CA VAL A 164 3.09 -14.24 -19.85
C VAL A 164 4.06 -15.36 -20.23
N LEU A 165 4.60 -16.05 -19.22
CA LEU A 165 5.57 -17.14 -19.43
C LEU A 165 4.94 -18.33 -20.16
N THR A 166 3.67 -18.61 -19.91
CA THR A 166 2.89 -19.65 -20.61
C THR A 166 2.33 -19.20 -21.97
N GLY A 167 2.55 -17.95 -22.36
CA GLY A 167 2.09 -17.39 -23.64
C GLY A 167 0.59 -17.08 -23.71
N VAL A 168 -0.10 -17.07 -22.57
CA VAL A 168 -1.53 -16.73 -22.48
C VAL A 168 -1.75 -15.21 -22.49
N ALA A 169 -0.79 -14.44 -21.97
CA ALA A 169 -0.82 -12.98 -21.93
C ALA A 169 0.43 -12.37 -22.59
N THR A 170 0.31 -11.15 -23.11
CA THR A 170 1.42 -10.42 -23.75
C THR A 170 2.20 -9.55 -22.78
N ASN A 171 1.60 -9.16 -21.65
CA ASN A 171 2.21 -8.32 -20.61
C ASN A 171 1.62 -8.67 -19.23
N HIS A 172 2.43 -8.61 -18.18
CA HIS A 172 2.03 -8.88 -16.81
C HIS A 172 1.57 -7.63 -16.04
N PHE A 173 1.81 -6.42 -16.57
CA PHE A 173 1.27 -5.16 -16.06
C PHE A 173 0.28 -4.51 -17.04
N PRO A 174 -1.00 -4.92 -17.05
CA PRO A 174 -2.02 -4.34 -17.93
C PRO A 174 -2.42 -2.91 -17.54
N HIS A 175 -2.19 -2.53 -16.28
CA HIS A 175 -2.59 -1.23 -15.71
C HIS A 175 -1.45 -0.23 -15.60
N ARG A 176 -0.28 -0.50 -16.21
CA ARG A 176 0.87 0.40 -16.20
C ARG A 176 0.46 1.75 -16.78
N GLN A 177 0.46 2.79 -15.93
CA GLN A 177 0.30 4.17 -16.40
C GLN A 177 1.62 4.62 -17.03
N ARG A 178 1.59 5.11 -18.27
CA ARG A 178 2.77 5.72 -18.89
C ARG A 178 3.00 7.09 -18.23
N GLN A 179 4.19 7.32 -17.68
CA GLN A 179 4.59 8.64 -17.22
C GLN A 179 4.49 9.62 -18.41
N GLY A 180 3.51 10.52 -18.37
CA GLY A 180 3.25 11.50 -19.43
C GLY A 180 1.78 11.80 -19.75
N GLU A 181 0.81 11.07 -19.19
CA GLU A 181 -0.64 11.30 -19.42
C GLU A 181 -1.34 12.09 -18.29
N ALA A 182 -0.61 12.93 -17.56
CA ALA A 182 -1.17 13.84 -16.54
C ALA A 182 -1.19 15.29 -17.03
#